data_AF-A0AA38FSV3-F1
#
_entry.id   AF-A0AA38FSV3-F1
#
_cell.length_a   1.000
_cell.length_b   1.000
_cell.length_c   1.000
_cell.angle_alpha   90.00
_cell.angle_beta   90.00
_cell.angle_gamma   90.00
#
_symmetry.space_group_name_H-M   'P 1'
#
loop_
_entity.id
_entity.type
_entity.pdbx_description
1 polymer ?
#
loop_
_entity_poly.entity_id
_entity_poly.type
_entity_poly.pdbx_seq_one_letter_code
_entity_poly.pdbx_strand_id
1 'polypeptide(L)'
;MELEEIREHAVQTIEKDQALVKRWFDKRAGARTFQEGDLVLKWDADREKPGRHSKFDAIWSGPYMVTGCKNSNAFQLSALDGEELPIP
;
A
#
# COMPACT_ATOMS: atom_id res chain seq x y z
N MET A 1 0.33 42.92 10.92
CA MET A 1 0.82 42.36 9.66
C MET A 1 1.70 41.13 9.87
N GLU A 2 2.18 40.86 11.08
CA GLU A 2 3.15 39.79 11.36
C GLU A 2 2.61 38.35 11.35
N LEU A 3 1.35 38.13 11.78
CA LEU A 3 0.87 36.76 12.03
C LEU A 3 0.55 35.98 10.75
N GLU A 4 0.00 36.68 9.75
CA GLU A 4 -0.37 36.08 8.47
C GLU A 4 0.87 35.70 7.66
N GLU A 5 1.87 36.58 7.62
CA GLU A 5 3.14 36.34 6.94
C GLU A 5 3.89 35.13 7.53
N ILE A 6 3.91 35.01 8.87
CA ILE A 6 4.50 33.83 9.55
C ILE A 6 3.73 32.56 9.18
N ARG A 7 2.39 32.63 9.12
CA ARG A 7 1.55 31.49 8.76
C ARG A 7 1.79 31.05 7.32
N GLU A 8 1.83 32.00 6.38
CA GLU A 8 2.13 31.74 4.98
C GLU A 8 3.50 31.08 4.81
N HIS A 9 4.52 31.60 5.50
CA HIS A 9 5.86 31.02 5.48
C HIS A 9 5.88 29.60 6.04
N ALA A 10 5.16 29.35 7.14
CA ALA A 10 5.04 28.01 7.73
C ALA A 10 4.36 27.02 6.77
N VAL A 11 3.28 27.43 6.10
CA VAL A 11 2.58 26.61 5.10
C VAL A 11 3.52 26.25 3.94
N GLN A 12 4.23 27.24 3.38
CA GLN A 12 5.19 27.00 2.30
C GLN A 12 6.30 26.03 2.70
N THR A 13 6.75 26.09 3.96
CA THR A 13 7.78 25.18 4.48
C THR A 13 7.23 23.75 4.58
N ILE A 14 6.03 23.59 5.14
CA ILE A 14 5.35 22.29 5.26
C ILE A 14 5.12 21.67 3.87
N GLU A 15 4.67 22.44 2.90
CA GLU A 15 4.45 21.96 1.52
C GLU A 15 5.75 21.48 0.87
N LYS A 16 6.85 22.22 1.05
CA LYS A 16 8.18 21.82 0.57
C LYS A 16 8.63 20.51 1.20
N ASP A 17 8.47 20.37 2.50
CA ASP A 17 8.85 19.16 3.23
C ASP A 17 8.02 17.95 2.79
N GLN A 18 6.69 18.12 2.68
CA GLN A 18 5.80 17.08 2.17
C GLN A 18 6.18 16.65 0.74
N ALA A 19 6.51 17.61 -0.13
CA ALA A 19 6.95 17.32 -1.49
C ALA A 19 8.27 16.54 -1.52
N LEU A 20 9.22 16.86 -0.64
CA LEU A 20 10.49 16.13 -0.53
C LEU A 20 10.28 14.69 -0.06
N VAL A 21 9.48 14.49 0.98
CA VAL A 21 9.13 13.15 1.48
C VAL A 21 8.43 12.34 0.40
N LYS A 22 7.46 12.93 -0.30
CA LYS A 22 6.76 12.28 -1.42
C LYS A 22 7.72 11.87 -2.53
N ARG A 23 8.61 12.76 -2.97
CA ARG A 23 9.61 12.47 -4.01
C ARG A 23 10.55 11.33 -3.61
N TRP A 24 10.99 11.31 -2.35
CA TRP A 24 11.85 10.23 -1.84
C TRP A 24 11.13 8.89 -1.83
N PHE A 25 9.86 8.88 -1.39
CA PHE A 25 9.04 7.67 -1.40
C PHE A 25 8.76 7.20 -2.83
N ASP A 26 8.29 8.08 -3.72
CA ASP A 26 7.98 7.77 -5.12
C ASP A 26 9.20 7.21 -5.87
N LYS A 27 10.40 7.76 -5.61
CA LYS A 27 11.65 7.24 -6.20
C LYS A 27 11.94 5.80 -5.77
N ARG A 28 11.57 5.44 -4.54
CA ARG A 28 11.82 4.13 -3.94
C ARG A 28 10.67 3.14 -4.17
N ALA A 29 9.46 3.66 -4.40
CA ALA A 29 8.28 2.92 -4.78
C ALA A 29 8.39 2.50 -6.25
N GLY A 30 9.32 1.59 -6.54
CA GLY A 30 9.36 0.89 -7.82
C GLY A 30 8.14 -0.01 -7.95
N ALA A 31 7.61 -0.12 -9.18
CA ALA A 31 6.61 -1.12 -9.51
C ALA A 31 7.21 -2.50 -9.22
N ARG A 32 6.71 -3.16 -8.17
CA ARG A 32 7.01 -4.57 -7.93
C ARG A 32 6.13 -5.38 -8.87
N THR A 33 6.75 -6.08 -9.80
CA THR A 33 6.07 -7.08 -10.63
C THR A 33 6.17 -8.42 -9.92
N PHE A 34 5.07 -9.15 -9.88
CA PHE A 34 5.03 -10.53 -9.41
C PHE A 34 4.97 -11.48 -10.60
N GLN A 35 5.52 -12.67 -10.44
CA GLN A 35 5.48 -13.76 -11.41
C GLN A 35 4.68 -14.94 -10.84
N GLU A 36 4.23 -15.82 -11.72
CA GLU A 36 3.61 -17.08 -11.32
C GLU A 36 4.58 -17.88 -10.44
N GLY A 37 4.09 -18.40 -9.32
CA GLY A 37 4.86 -19.08 -8.28
C GLY A 37 5.37 -18.19 -7.15
N ASP A 38 5.29 -16.85 -7.28
CA ASP A 38 5.67 -15.95 -6.19
C ASP A 38 4.71 -16.08 -5.00
N LEU A 39 5.26 -16.04 -3.79
CA LEU A 39 4.48 -15.97 -2.55
C LEU A 39 4.26 -14.52 -2.16
N VAL A 40 2.99 -14.16 -1.95
CA VAL A 40 2.56 -12.80 -1.63
C VAL A 40 1.60 -12.77 -0.43
N LEU A 41 1.55 -11.61 0.21
CA LEU A 41 0.56 -11.29 1.24
C LEU A 41 -0.51 -10.39 0.64
N LYS A 42 -1.78 -10.65 0.95
CA LYS A 42 -2.90 -9.82 0.50
C LYS A 42 -3.24 -8.76 1.54
N TRP A 43 -3.28 -7.50 1.13
CA TRP A 43 -3.75 -6.40 1.99
C TRP A 43 -5.26 -6.47 2.17
N ASP A 44 -5.73 -6.43 3.42
CA ASP A 44 -7.14 -6.31 3.76
C ASP A 44 -7.52 -4.85 4.03
N ALA A 45 -7.99 -4.17 2.99
CA ALA A 45 -8.38 -2.76 3.04
C ALA A 45 -9.56 -2.48 4.01
N ASP A 46 -10.39 -3.48 4.32
CA ASP A 46 -11.49 -3.29 5.24
C ASP A 46 -11.04 -3.29 6.71
N ARG A 47 -9.94 -3.98 7.02
CA ARG A 47 -9.34 -3.99 8.35
C ARG A 47 -8.55 -2.73 8.66
N GLU A 48 -7.98 -2.07 7.65
CA GLU A 48 -7.19 -0.84 7.83
C GLU A 48 -7.98 0.31 8.49
N LYS A 49 -9.31 0.36 8.26
CA LYS A 49 -10.15 1.46 8.77
C LYS A 49 -10.01 1.61 10.29
N PRO A 50 -9.87 2.85 10.82
CA PRO A 50 -9.74 3.08 12.25
C PRO A 50 -10.88 2.43 13.04
N GLY A 51 -10.54 1.69 14.10
CA GLY A 51 -11.51 0.95 14.92
C GLY A 51 -11.96 -0.39 14.36
N ARG A 52 -11.49 -0.81 13.17
CA ARG A 52 -11.73 -2.15 12.61
C ARG A 52 -10.59 -3.14 12.83
N HIS A 53 -9.49 -2.70 13.43
CA HIS A 53 -8.37 -3.55 13.83
C HIS A 53 -7.82 -3.12 15.19
N SER A 54 -7.41 -4.11 15.98
CA SER A 54 -6.56 -3.93 17.17
C SER A 54 -5.10 -3.79 16.76
N LYS A 55 -4.26 -3.31 17.68
CA LYS A 55 -2.82 -3.08 17.46
C LYS A 55 -2.06 -4.34 16.99
N PHE A 56 -2.58 -5.52 17.31
CA PHE A 56 -1.99 -6.81 16.99
C PHE A 56 -2.81 -7.62 15.97
N ASP A 57 -3.84 -7.02 15.37
CA ASP A 57 -4.59 -7.70 14.33
C ASP A 57 -3.81 -7.69 13.01
N ALA A 58 -3.82 -8.83 12.33
CA ALA A 58 -3.23 -8.95 11.00
C ALA A 58 -4.08 -8.18 9.97
N ILE A 59 -3.47 -7.17 9.34
CA ILE A 59 -4.02 -6.42 8.19
C ILE A 59 -3.61 -7.10 6.87
N TRP A 60 -2.54 -7.89 6.90
CA TRP A 60 -2.11 -8.73 5.79
C TRP A 60 -2.61 -10.16 6.00
N SER A 61 -3.24 -10.73 4.97
CA SER A 61 -3.74 -12.10 4.95
C SER A 61 -2.87 -13.00 4.08
N GLY A 62 -2.90 -14.29 4.37
CA GLY A 62 -2.15 -15.30 3.63
C GLY A 62 -0.71 -15.41 4.08
N PRO A 63 -0.02 -16.46 3.61
CA PRO A 63 0.62 -16.43 2.30
C PRO A 63 -0.26 -17.00 1.19
N TYR A 64 -0.20 -16.37 0.02
CA TYR A 64 -0.83 -16.83 -1.20
C TYR A 64 0.21 -17.03 -2.29
N MET A 65 -0.05 -17.95 -3.21
CA MET A 65 0.77 -18.15 -4.40
C MET A 65 0.12 -17.46 -5.59
N VAL A 66 0.91 -16.75 -6.38
CA VAL A 66 0.45 -16.20 -7.66
C VAL A 66 0.33 -17.34 -8.67
N THR A 67 -0.87 -17.62 -9.14
CA THR A 67 -1.14 -18.69 -10.13
C THR A 67 -1.31 -18.16 -11.55
N GLY A 68 -1.52 -16.85 -11.71
CA GLY A 68 -1.68 -16.23 -13.01
C GLY A 68 -1.57 -14.71 -12.96
N CYS A 69 -1.04 -14.13 -14.02
CA CYS A 69 -0.98 -12.68 -14.21
C CYS A 69 -1.97 -12.27 -15.32
N LYS A 70 -3.12 -11.68 -14.98
CA LYS A 70 -4.12 -11.30 -16.00
C LYS A 70 -3.78 -10.00 -16.73
N ASN A 71 -3.23 -9.03 -16.01
CA ASN A 71 -2.80 -7.74 -16.54
C ASN A 71 -1.69 -7.17 -15.63
N SER A 72 -1.17 -5.96 -15.91
CA SER A 72 0.00 -5.41 -15.19
C SER A 72 -0.19 -5.25 -13.68
N ASN A 73 -1.43 -5.22 -13.17
CA ASN A 73 -1.75 -4.98 -11.76
C ASN A 73 -2.79 -5.95 -11.15
N ALA A 74 -3.25 -6.97 -11.88
CA ALA A 74 -4.19 -7.96 -11.37
C ALA A 74 -3.61 -9.37 -11.47
N PHE A 75 -3.53 -10.01 -10.30
CA PHE A 75 -2.93 -11.32 -10.10
C PHE A 75 -4.01 -12.28 -9.60
N GLN A 76 -3.98 -13.52 -10.08
CA GLN A 76 -4.74 -14.62 -9.53
C GLN A 76 -3.94 -15.24 -8.39
N LEU A 77 -4.61 -15.47 -7.27
CA LEU A 77 -4.00 -15.98 -6.05
C LEU A 77 -4.64 -17.31 -5.68
N SER A 78 -3.84 -18.28 -5.27
CA SER A 78 -4.30 -19.47 -4.57
C SER A 78 -3.77 -19.51 -3.14
N ALA A 79 -4.56 -20.07 -2.24
CA ALA A 79 -4.09 -20.50 -0.95
C ALA A 79 -3.12 -21.69 -1.12
N LEU A 80 -2.25 -21.89 -0.13
CA LEU A 80 -1.20 -22.92 -0.19
C LEU A 80 -1.75 -24.35 -0.25
N ASP A 81 -3.01 -24.55 0.13
CA ASP A 81 -3.77 -25.78 0.05
C ASP A 81 -4.43 -26.00 -1.33
N GLY A 82 -4.29 -25.06 -2.26
CA GLY A 82 -4.80 -25.14 -3.62
C GLY A 82 -6.18 -24.51 -3.82
N GLU A 83 -6.76 -23.87 -2.81
CA GLU A 83 -8.02 -23.12 -2.99
C GLU A 83 -7.76 -21.79 -3.71
N GLU A 84 -8.37 -21.59 -4.88
CA GLU A 84 -8.27 -20.32 -5.60
C GLU A 84 -9.10 -19.23 -4.91
N LEU A 85 -8.47 -18.06 -4.69
CA LEU A 85 -9.19 -16.91 -4.19
C LEU A 85 -10.03 -16.26 -5.29
N PRO A 86 -11.27 -15.85 -5.00
CA PRO A 86 -12.07 -15.09 -5.95
C PRO A 86 -11.40 -13.75 -6.24
N ILE A 87 -11.36 -13.40 -7.52
CA ILE A 87 -10.94 -12.08 -7.99
C ILE A 87 -12.09 -11.10 -7.66
N PRO A 88 -11.84 -10.03 -6.90
CA PRO A 88 -12.83 -8.99 -6.62
C PRO A 88 -13.32 -8.25 -7.87
#